data_AF-A0A239CZN4-F1
#
_entry.id   AF-A0A239CZN4-F1
#
_cell.length_a   1.000
_cell.length_b   1.000
_cell.length_c   1.000
_cell.angle_alpha   90.00
_cell.angle_beta   90.00
_cell.angle_gamma   90.00
#
_symmetry.space_group_name_H-M   'P 1'
#
loop_
_entity.id
_entity.type
_entity.pdbx_description
1 polymer ?
#
loop_
_entity_poly.entity_id
_entity_poly.type
_entity_poly.pdbx_seq_one_letter_code
_entity_poly.pdbx_strand_id
1 'polypeptide(L)'
;MADGFAAATIELPGSGDRPRSASAEQAHADLHRALEAGEPVGEEIVDRLVLPLVDRAVPEWQAALDALLSLPGLGGPVGFSGGVIAVGVRLAVVEPRISAAVLFAGSFMPPTTFEEARQVTIPLHVLLQWDDEGNDRQAALYATPRPSQTPAAK
;
A
#
# COMPACT_ATOMS: atom_id res chain seq x y z
N MET A 1 -15.14 4.88 -17.64
CA MET A 1 -13.82 5.30 -18.18
C MET A 1 -13.81 5.10 -19.69
N ALA A 2 -12.87 5.71 -20.43
CA ALA A 2 -12.78 5.55 -21.89
C ALA A 2 -12.54 4.08 -22.31
N ASP A 3 -12.01 3.26 -21.41
CA ASP A 3 -11.58 1.88 -21.68
C ASP A 3 -12.62 0.79 -21.34
N GLY A 4 -13.89 1.17 -21.13
CA GLY A 4 -14.98 0.21 -20.87
C GLY A 4 -15.08 -0.31 -19.43
N PHE A 5 -14.29 0.24 -18.49
CA PHE A 5 -14.41 -0.08 -17.07
C PHE A 5 -15.34 0.88 -16.33
N ALA A 6 -16.12 0.33 -15.40
CA ALA A 6 -16.66 1.06 -14.26
C ALA A 6 -15.55 1.19 -13.22
N ALA A 7 -15.37 2.41 -12.69
CA ALA A 7 -14.34 2.70 -11.71
C ALA A 7 -14.95 3.45 -10.53
N ALA A 8 -14.47 3.14 -9.33
CA ALA A 8 -14.83 3.81 -8.10
C ALA A 8 -13.57 4.00 -7.25
N THR A 9 -13.54 5.08 -6.49
CA THR A 9 -12.48 5.39 -5.53
C THR A 9 -13.12 5.72 -4.19
N ILE A 10 -12.45 5.33 -3.10
CA ILE A 10 -12.82 5.75 -1.75
C ILE A 10 -11.63 6.46 -1.11
N GLU A 11 -11.92 7.49 -0.32
CA GLU A 11 -10.92 8.17 0.51
C GLU A 11 -10.38 7.19 1.56
N LEU A 12 -9.06 7.17 1.76
CA LEU A 12 -8.44 6.34 2.79
C LEU A 12 -8.81 6.82 4.21
N PRO A 13 -8.80 5.92 5.22
CA PRO A 13 -8.98 6.32 6.61
C PRO A 13 -8.05 7.47 7.02
N GLY A 14 -8.63 8.61 7.43
CA GLY A 14 -7.87 9.81 7.81
C GLY A 14 -7.32 10.63 6.64
N SER A 15 -7.84 10.46 5.42
CA SER A 15 -7.56 11.31 4.25
C SER A 15 -8.76 12.20 3.89
N GLY A 16 -8.51 13.22 3.06
CA GLY A 16 -9.53 14.19 2.67
C GLY A 16 -10.21 14.84 3.87
N ASP A 17 -11.55 14.84 3.86
CA ASP A 17 -12.39 15.37 4.95
C ASP A 17 -12.61 14.37 6.10
N ARG A 18 -12.00 13.18 6.04
CA ARG A 18 -12.19 12.15 7.07
C ARG A 18 -11.42 12.52 8.35
N PRO A 19 -11.99 12.24 9.55
CA PRO A 19 -11.30 12.51 10.81
C PRO A 19 -9.91 11.88 10.86
N ARG A 20 -8.92 12.70 11.22
CA ARG A 20 -7.53 12.26 11.38
C ARG A 20 -7.37 11.39 12.62
N SER A 21 -6.39 10.48 12.58
CA SER A 21 -5.99 9.68 13.74
C SER A 21 -4.78 10.32 14.39
N ALA A 22 -4.88 10.71 15.66
CA ALA A 22 -3.77 11.29 16.42
C ALA A 22 -2.53 10.37 16.42
N SER A 23 -2.73 9.05 16.47
CA SER A 23 -1.62 8.08 16.41
C SER A 23 -0.92 8.08 15.04
N ALA A 24 -1.67 8.22 13.96
CA ALA A 24 -1.14 8.27 12.60
C ALA A 24 -0.45 9.61 12.32
N GLU A 25 -1.00 10.71 12.83
CA GLU A 25 -0.37 12.04 12.77
C GLU A 25 0.97 12.04 13.51
N GLN A 26 1.02 11.44 14.71
CA GLN A 26 2.28 11.29 15.44
C GLN A 26 3.28 10.42 14.67
N ALA A 27 2.84 9.30 14.08
CA ALA A 27 3.72 8.44 13.28
C ALA A 27 4.26 9.16 12.03
N HIS A 28 3.43 9.97 11.36
CA HIS A 28 3.87 10.85 10.28
C HIS A 28 4.87 11.90 10.73
N ALA A 29 4.68 12.52 11.90
CA ALA A 29 5.62 13.50 12.44
C ALA A 29 6.97 12.86 12.78
N ASP A 30 6.96 11.64 13.34
CA ASP A 30 8.17 10.88 13.63
C ASP A 30 8.90 10.46 12.34
N LEU A 31 8.15 10.05 11.31
CA LEU A 31 8.68 9.76 9.98
C LEU A 31 9.38 10.97 9.37
N HIS A 32 8.71 12.13 9.31
CA HIS A 32 9.30 13.34 8.74
C HIS A 32 10.57 13.75 9.48
N ARG A 33 10.59 13.64 10.81
CA ARG A 33 11.78 13.96 11.61
C ARG A 33 12.98 13.08 11.24
N ALA A 34 12.76 11.78 11.06
CA ALA A 34 13.82 10.85 10.64
C ALA A 34 14.34 11.20 9.23
N LEU A 35 13.44 11.47 8.29
CA LEU A 35 13.79 11.85 6.92
C LEU A 35 14.58 13.17 6.87
N GLU A 36 14.13 14.19 7.61
CA GLU A 36 14.81 15.49 7.70
C GLU A 36 16.21 15.38 8.33
N ALA A 37 16.38 14.44 9.26
CA ALA A 37 17.68 14.15 9.88
C ALA A 37 18.59 13.27 9.01
N GLY A 38 18.08 12.72 7.89
CA GLY A 38 18.80 11.74 7.08
C GLY A 38 19.03 10.41 7.81
N GLU A 39 18.23 10.13 8.84
CA GLU A 39 18.31 8.90 9.63
C GLU A 39 17.47 7.78 8.98
N PRO A 40 17.86 6.50 9.16
CA PRO A 40 17.03 5.38 8.72
C PRO A 40 15.64 5.44 9.36
N VAL A 41 14.59 5.27 8.55
CA VAL A 41 13.21 5.14 9.05
C VAL A 41 13.09 3.81 9.77
N GLY A 42 12.80 3.85 11.08
CA GLY A 42 12.65 2.64 11.90
C GLY A 42 11.38 1.85 11.58
N GLU A 43 11.46 0.52 11.66
CA GLU A 43 10.32 -0.38 11.41
C GLU A 43 9.10 -0.05 12.28
N GLU A 44 9.31 0.35 13.54
CA GLU A 44 8.22 0.75 14.44
C GLU A 44 7.43 1.97 13.92
N ILE A 45 8.12 2.94 13.29
CA ILE A 45 7.47 4.12 12.69
C ILE A 45 6.60 3.67 11.51
N VAL A 46 7.13 2.79 10.66
CA VAL A 46 6.41 2.23 9.50
C VAL A 46 5.20 1.43 9.96
N ASP A 47 5.35 0.56 10.95
CA ASP A 47 4.27 -0.27 11.48
C ASP A 47 3.13 0.58 12.06
N ARG A 48 3.46 1.57 12.91
CA ARG A 48 2.48 2.49 13.49
C ARG A 48 1.76 3.34 12.44
N LEU A 49 2.41 3.61 11.31
CA LEU A 49 1.84 4.40 10.23
C LEU A 49 0.93 3.55 9.32
N VAL A 50 1.39 2.35 8.94
CA VAL A 50 0.79 1.58 7.84
C VAL A 50 -0.18 0.51 8.34
N LEU A 51 0.13 -0.23 9.43
CA LEU A 51 -0.70 -1.36 9.85
C LEU A 51 -2.13 -0.92 10.28
N PRO A 52 -2.30 0.14 11.09
CA PRO A 52 -3.66 0.61 11.44
C PRO A 52 -4.45 1.13 10.24
N LEU A 53 -3.75 1.66 9.23
CA LEU A 53 -4.37 2.07 7.98
C LEU A 53 -4.87 0.86 7.20
N VAL A 54 -4.06 -0.19 7.07
CA VAL A 54 -4.44 -1.44 6.39
C VAL A 54 -5.64 -2.10 7.07
N ASP A 55 -5.60 -2.23 8.41
CA ASP A 55 -6.66 -2.88 9.19
C ASP A 55 -8.01 -2.17 9.07
N ARG A 56 -8.01 -0.86 8.81
CA ARG A 56 -9.23 -0.08 8.57
C ARG A 56 -9.64 -0.05 7.10
N ALA A 57 -8.69 0.17 6.20
CA ALA A 57 -8.97 0.36 4.78
C ALA A 57 -9.49 -0.92 4.12
N VAL A 58 -8.99 -2.09 4.52
CA VAL A 58 -9.35 -3.36 3.88
C VAL A 58 -10.83 -3.70 4.06
N PRO A 59 -11.41 -3.71 5.28
CA PRO A 59 -12.85 -3.91 5.44
C PRO A 59 -13.71 -2.86 4.74
N GLU A 60 -13.25 -1.59 4.70
CA GLU A 60 -13.97 -0.52 3.99
C GLU A 60 -14.01 -0.77 2.47
N TRP A 61 -12.92 -1.27 1.88
CA TRP A 61 -12.89 -1.69 0.48
C TRP A 61 -13.80 -2.89 0.22
N GLN A 62 -13.82 -3.90 1.11
CA GLN A 62 -14.73 -5.04 0.98
C GLN A 62 -16.20 -4.60 1.00
N ALA A 63 -16.56 -3.69 1.93
CA ALA A 63 -17.90 -3.12 2.00
C ALA A 63 -18.24 -2.25 0.77
N ALA A 64 -17.27 -1.50 0.24
CA ALA A 64 -17.45 -0.75 -0.99
C ALA A 64 -17.71 -1.69 -2.19
N LEU A 65 -17.00 -2.82 -2.28
CA LEU A 65 -17.25 -3.83 -3.30
C LEU A 65 -18.62 -4.48 -3.14
N ASP A 66 -19.06 -4.77 -1.92
CA ASP A 66 -20.42 -5.27 -1.65
C ASP A 66 -21.48 -4.30 -2.18
N ALA A 67 -21.34 -3.01 -1.84
CA ALA A 67 -22.26 -1.98 -2.29
C ALA A 67 -22.25 -1.82 -3.81
N LEU A 68 -21.06 -1.74 -4.43
CA LEU A 68 -20.93 -1.55 -5.88
C LEU A 68 -21.48 -2.73 -6.66
N LEU A 69 -21.16 -3.97 -6.26
CA LEU A 69 -21.63 -5.17 -6.96
C LEU A 69 -23.11 -5.47 -6.71
N SER A 70 -23.76 -4.76 -5.79
CA SER A 70 -25.23 -4.80 -5.63
C SER A 70 -25.98 -3.92 -6.64
N LEU A 71 -25.29 -2.98 -7.29
CA LEU A 71 -25.90 -2.04 -8.24
C LEU A 71 -26.16 -2.71 -9.60
N PRO A 72 -27.32 -2.44 -10.23
CA PRO A 72 -27.62 -2.98 -11.55
C PRO A 72 -26.60 -2.45 -12.58
N GLY A 73 -26.07 -3.36 -13.40
CA GLY A 73 -25.09 -3.03 -14.44
C GLY A 73 -23.63 -3.07 -13.99
N LEU A 74 -23.34 -3.32 -12.70
CA LEU A 74 -22.00 -3.61 -12.21
C LEU A 74 -21.87 -5.11 -11.90
N GLY A 75 -20.82 -5.73 -12.45
CA GLY A 75 -20.54 -7.15 -12.30
C GLY A 75 -19.26 -7.56 -13.04
N GLY A 76 -18.95 -8.85 -13.02
CA GLY A 76 -17.71 -9.37 -13.63
C GLY A 76 -16.49 -9.28 -12.70
N PRO A 77 -15.27 -9.51 -13.26
CA PRO A 77 -14.04 -9.50 -12.47
C PRO A 77 -13.72 -8.10 -11.94
N VAL A 78 -13.24 -8.03 -10.71
CA VAL A 78 -12.81 -6.77 -10.07
C VAL A 78 -11.30 -6.63 -10.21
N GLY A 79 -10.83 -5.45 -10.63
CA GLY A 79 -9.42 -5.07 -10.54
C GLY A 79 -9.20 -4.10 -9.38
N PHE A 80 -8.05 -4.19 -8.71
CA PHE A 80 -7.62 -3.21 -7.72
C PHE A 80 -6.43 -2.38 -8.24
N SER A 81 -6.44 -1.08 -8.00
CA SER A 81 -5.32 -0.19 -8.30
C SER A 81 -5.09 0.76 -7.13
N GLY A 82 -3.88 0.82 -6.58
CA GLY A 82 -3.63 1.62 -5.38
C GLY A 82 -2.15 1.85 -5.05
N GLY A 83 -1.89 3.00 -4.41
CA GLY A 83 -0.54 3.47 -4.06
C GLY A 83 -0.03 3.11 -2.68
N VAL A 84 -0.92 2.78 -1.73
CA VAL A 84 -0.50 2.16 -0.46
C VAL A 84 -0.44 0.66 -0.69
N ILE A 85 0.74 0.19 -1.11
CA ILE A 85 0.93 -1.19 -1.58
C ILE A 85 0.49 -2.24 -0.55
N ALA A 86 0.70 -1.98 0.74
CA ALA A 86 0.28 -2.88 1.82
C ALA A 86 -1.24 -3.13 1.85
N VAL A 87 -2.06 -2.11 1.55
CA VAL A 87 -3.53 -2.27 1.44
C VAL A 87 -3.86 -3.19 0.27
N GLY A 88 -3.22 -2.96 -0.87
CA GLY A 88 -3.44 -3.77 -2.08
C GLY A 88 -2.98 -5.21 -1.93
N VAL A 89 -1.84 -5.44 -1.27
CA VAL A 89 -1.35 -6.79 -0.95
C VAL A 89 -2.34 -7.53 -0.05
N ARG A 90 -2.76 -6.92 1.07
CA ARG A 90 -3.74 -7.54 1.97
C ARG A 90 -5.04 -7.86 1.23
N LEU A 91 -5.57 -6.92 0.44
CA LEU A 91 -6.76 -7.14 -0.38
C LEU A 91 -6.59 -8.30 -1.36
N ALA A 92 -5.46 -8.39 -2.05
CA ALA A 92 -5.18 -9.49 -2.99
C ALA A 92 -5.12 -10.88 -2.31
N VAL A 93 -4.84 -10.93 -1.01
CA VAL A 93 -4.87 -12.17 -0.21
C VAL A 93 -6.29 -12.50 0.26
N VAL A 94 -7.04 -11.51 0.76
CA VAL A 94 -8.28 -11.78 1.52
C VAL A 94 -9.59 -11.53 0.76
N GLU A 95 -9.54 -10.84 -0.38
CA GLU A 95 -10.74 -10.48 -1.15
C GLU A 95 -10.79 -11.27 -2.47
N PRO A 96 -11.50 -12.41 -2.51
CA PRO A 96 -11.48 -13.32 -3.65
C PRO A 96 -12.13 -12.75 -4.93
N ARG A 97 -12.86 -11.63 -4.84
CA ARG A 97 -13.44 -10.97 -6.03
C ARG A 97 -12.40 -10.22 -6.84
N ILE A 98 -11.29 -9.80 -6.22
CA ILE A 98 -10.19 -9.13 -6.91
C ILE A 98 -9.45 -10.18 -7.76
N SER A 99 -9.49 -10.00 -9.08
CA SER A 99 -8.94 -10.94 -10.06
C SER A 99 -7.58 -10.51 -10.59
N ALA A 100 -7.21 -9.24 -10.44
CA ALA A 100 -5.90 -8.69 -10.80
C ALA A 100 -5.66 -7.40 -10.01
N ALA A 101 -4.40 -7.05 -9.77
CA ALA A 101 -4.07 -5.76 -9.17
C ALA A 101 -2.87 -5.06 -9.82
N VAL A 102 -2.93 -3.72 -9.83
CA VAL A 102 -1.83 -2.83 -10.18
C VAL A 102 -1.43 -2.07 -8.92
N LEU A 103 -0.21 -2.27 -8.45
CA LEU A 103 0.26 -1.73 -7.18
C LEU A 103 1.45 -0.80 -7.42
N PHE A 104 1.50 0.31 -6.69
CA PHE A 104 2.61 1.25 -6.74
C PHE A 104 3.37 1.19 -5.42
N ALA A 105 4.68 0.93 -5.47
CA ALA A 105 5.55 0.87 -4.30
C ALA A 105 6.03 2.27 -3.86
N GLY A 106 5.09 3.21 -3.72
CA GLY A 106 5.36 4.60 -3.31
C GLY A 106 5.20 4.82 -1.79
N SER A 107 4.90 3.78 -1.02
CA SER A 107 4.75 3.84 0.43
C SER A 107 5.77 2.94 1.12
N PHE A 108 6.15 3.27 2.36
CA PHE A 108 6.91 2.37 3.22
C PHE A 108 6.16 1.04 3.43
N MET A 109 6.90 -0.06 3.48
CA MET A 109 6.34 -1.40 3.57
C MET A 109 6.70 -2.05 4.91
N PRO A 110 5.70 -2.35 5.77
CA PRO A 110 5.91 -3.19 6.93
C PRO A 110 6.49 -4.56 6.56
N PRO A 111 7.36 -5.16 7.39
CA PRO A 111 7.86 -6.51 7.15
C PRO A 111 6.75 -7.55 6.96
N THR A 112 5.62 -7.39 7.67
CA THR A 112 4.43 -8.25 7.55
C THR A 112 3.81 -8.25 6.17
N THR A 113 3.93 -7.16 5.40
CA THR A 113 3.43 -7.07 4.03
C THR A 113 4.16 -8.07 3.11
N PHE A 114 5.43 -8.38 3.36
CA PHE A 114 6.15 -9.37 2.57
C PHE A 114 5.67 -10.81 2.81
N GLU A 115 5.30 -11.14 4.04
CA GLU A 115 4.73 -12.46 4.37
C GLU A 115 3.36 -12.66 3.70
N GLU A 116 2.58 -11.58 3.58
CA GLU A 116 1.30 -11.60 2.85
C GLU A 116 1.51 -11.64 1.34
N ALA A 117 2.49 -10.89 0.82
CA ALA A 117 2.80 -10.88 -0.61
C ALA A 117 3.14 -12.29 -1.14
N ARG A 118 3.76 -13.14 -0.31
CA ARG A 118 4.05 -14.56 -0.65
C ARG A 118 2.79 -15.42 -0.83
N GLN A 119 1.64 -14.97 -0.32
CA GLN A 119 0.37 -15.68 -0.42
C GLN A 119 -0.48 -15.22 -1.60
N VAL A 120 -0.09 -14.15 -2.29
CA VAL A 120 -0.84 -13.62 -3.43
C VAL A 120 -0.72 -14.56 -4.63
N THR A 121 -1.86 -14.93 -5.20
CA THR A 121 -1.96 -15.87 -6.34
C THR A 121 -2.51 -15.24 -7.61
N ILE A 122 -3.08 -14.04 -7.53
CA ILE A 122 -3.62 -13.32 -8.69
C ILE A 122 -2.50 -12.66 -9.50
N PRO A 123 -2.72 -12.38 -10.80
CA PRO A 123 -1.81 -11.55 -11.57
C PRO A 123 -1.62 -10.16 -10.93
N LEU A 124 -0.34 -9.79 -10.73
CA LEU A 124 0.06 -8.49 -10.22
C LEU A 124 0.92 -7.74 -11.23
N HIS A 125 0.70 -6.44 -11.36
CA HIS A 125 1.64 -5.51 -11.98
C HIS A 125 2.13 -4.53 -10.90
N VAL A 126 3.41 -4.58 -10.55
CA VAL A 126 3.98 -3.71 -9.52
C VAL A 126 4.88 -2.67 -10.17
N LEU A 127 4.62 -1.40 -9.85
CA LEU A 127 5.40 -0.26 -10.29
C LEU A 127 6.23 0.26 -9.12
N LEU A 128 7.55 0.29 -9.30
CA LEU A 128 8.52 0.78 -8.32
C LEU A 128 9.33 1.91 -8.95
N GLN A 129 9.41 3.04 -8.27
CA GLN A 129 10.29 4.14 -8.68
C GLN A 129 11.73 3.79 -8.29
N TRP A 130 12.61 3.68 -9.29
CA TRP A 130 13.94 3.10 -9.08
C TRP A 130 14.88 3.99 -8.25
N ASP A 131 14.72 5.31 -8.38
CA ASP A 131 15.55 6.33 -7.75
C ASP A 131 14.67 7.29 -6.92
N ASP A 132 13.73 6.73 -6.16
CA ASP A 132 12.93 7.48 -5.18
C ASP A 132 13.84 7.92 -4.01
N GLU A 133 14.02 9.23 -3.86
CA GLU A 133 14.85 9.82 -2.79
C GLU A 133 14.25 9.61 -1.39
N GLY A 134 12.92 9.43 -1.30
CA GLY A 134 12.21 9.25 -0.04
C GLY A 134 11.93 7.80 0.33
N ASN A 135 12.13 6.85 -0.59
CA ASN A 135 11.82 5.45 -0.38
C ASN A 135 12.89 4.54 -1.01
N ASP A 136 13.76 3.96 -0.19
CA ASP A 136 14.82 3.09 -0.68
C ASP A 136 14.25 1.87 -1.44
N ARG A 137 14.69 1.70 -2.68
CA ARG A 137 14.25 0.58 -3.52
C ARG A 137 14.55 -0.80 -2.92
N GLN A 138 15.61 -0.96 -2.11
CA GLN A 138 15.85 -2.27 -1.50
C GLN A 138 14.81 -2.57 -0.42
N ALA A 139 14.42 -1.57 0.38
CA ALA A 139 13.31 -1.69 1.32
C ALA A 139 11.98 -2.03 0.64
N ALA A 140 11.76 -1.54 -0.59
CA ALA A 140 10.58 -1.88 -1.40
C ALA A 140 10.67 -3.27 -2.08
N LEU A 141 11.87 -3.82 -2.30
CA LEU A 141 12.06 -5.11 -2.98
C LEU A 141 12.25 -6.29 -2.03
N TYR A 142 12.75 -6.06 -0.81
CA TYR A 142 13.17 -7.12 0.11
C TYR A 142 12.73 -6.84 1.55
N ALA A 143 12.26 -7.87 2.24
CA ALA A 143 11.91 -7.81 3.66
C ALA A 143 13.11 -7.56 4.59
N THR A 144 14.33 -7.75 4.08
CA THR A 144 15.56 -7.49 4.82
C THR A 144 16.52 -6.80 3.86
N PRO A 145 17.12 -5.66 4.23
CA PRO A 145 18.13 -5.03 3.39
C PRO A 145 19.25 -6.05 3.12
N ARG A 146 19.59 -6.28 1.85
CA ARG A 146 20.85 -6.96 1.56
C ARG A 146 21.98 -6.09 2.14
N PRO A 147 23.05 -6.69 2.71
CA PRO A 147 24.21 -5.91 3.13
C PRO A 147 24.66 -5.04 1.96
N SER A 148 24.84 -3.75 2.26
CA SER A 148 25.13 -2.70 1.28
C SER A 148 26.22 -3.17 0.30
N GLN A 149 25.89 -3.22 -0.99
CA GLN A 149 26.95 -3.16 -1.99
C GLN A 149 27.49 -1.73 -1.93
N THR A 150 28.66 -1.58 -1.30
CA THR A 150 29.43 -0.33 -1.34
C THR A 150 29.49 0.13 -2.80
N PRO A 151 29.13 1.38 -3.13
CA PRO A 151 29.30 1.85 -4.49
C PRO A 151 30.79 1.77 -4.83
N ALA A 152 31.09 1.13 -5.97
CA ALA A 152 32.44 1.14 -6.51
C ALA A 152 32.88 2.61 -6.64
N ALA A 153 33.99 2.95 -6.00
CA ALA A 153 34.60 4.27 -6.09
C ALA A 153 34.82 4.61 -7.58
N LYS A 154 34.42 5.82 -7.97
CA LYS A 154 34.79 6.41 -9.26
C LYS A 154 36.29 6.59 -9.37
#